data_AF-A0A1C4DJI9-F1
#
_entry.id   AF-A0A1C4DJI9-F1
#
_cell.length_a   1.000
_cell.length_b   1.000
_cell.length_c   1.000
_cell.angle_alpha   90.00
_cell.angle_beta   90.00
_cell.angle_gamma   90.00
#
_symmetry.space_group_name_H-M   'P 1'
#
loop_
_entity.id
_entity.type
_entity.pdbx_description
1 polymer ?
#
loop_
_entity_poly.entity_id
_entity_poly.type
_entity_poly.pdbx_seq_one_letter_code
_entity_poly.pdbx_strand_id
1 'polypeptide(L)' 'MPDTIRLVLFILIAISAVFSLIKEFKKPEKKALWITIEFLVLFWAIWVIANIVI' A
#
# COMPACT_ATOMS: atom_id res chain seq x y z
N MET A 1 10.54 0.32 20.82
CA MET A 1 9.68 -0.87 20.63
C MET A 1 9.68 -1.18 19.14
N PRO A 2 10.06 -2.41 18.71
CA PRO A 2 10.20 -2.77 17.29
C PRO A 2 8.89 -2.56 16.50
N ASP A 3 7.75 -2.66 17.17
CA ASP A 3 6.41 -2.50 16.60
C ASP A 3 6.14 -1.09 16.07
N THR A 4 6.65 -0.06 16.76
CA THR A 4 6.49 1.35 16.34
C THR A 4 7.21 1.62 15.03
N ILE A 5 8.44 1.09 14.87
CA ILE A 5 9.24 1.24 13.65
C ILE A 5 8.57 0.48 12.50
N ARG A 6 8.09 -0.73 12.77
CA ARG A 6 7.37 -1.56 11.79
C ARG A 6 6.11 -0.85 11.30
N LEU A 7 5.33 -0.26 12.22
CA LEU A 7 4.10 0.47 11.90
C LEU A 7 4.37 1.69 11.01
N VAL A 8 5.39 2.50 11.34
CA VAL A 8 5.80 3.65 10.51
C VAL A 8 6.20 3.20 9.10
N LEU A 9 6.97 2.11 8.97
CA LEU A 9 7.36 1.58 7.66
C LEU A 9 6.15 1.14 6.84
N PHE A 10 5.21 0.42 7.43
CA PHE A 10 4.00 -0.04 6.72
C PHE A 10 3.09 1.13 6.31
N ILE A 11 3.00 2.19 7.10
CA ILE A 11 2.27 3.41 6.72
C ILE A 11 2.92 4.06 5.50
N LEU A 12 4.25 4.18 5.48
CA LEU A 12 4.98 4.73 4.32
C LEU A 12 4.77 3.89 3.06
N ILE A 13 4.77 2.56 3.18
CA ILE A 13 4.48 1.64 2.07
C ILE A 13 3.05 1.84 1.56
N ALA A 14 2.07 1.94 2.46
CA ALA A 14 0.67 2.17 2.09
C ALA A 14 0.50 3.50 1.33
N ILE A 15 1.12 4.59 1.81
CA ILE A 15 1.07 5.90 1.13
C ILE A 15 1.73 5.82 -0.25
N SER A 16 2.86 5.13 -0.37
CA SER A 16 3.56 4.96 -1.65
C SER A 16 2.73 4.18 -2.66
N ALA A 17 2.09 3.09 -2.23
CA ALA A 17 1.19 2.31 -3.06
C ALA A 17 -0.02 3.11 -3.52
N VAL A 18 -0.64 3.96 -2.66
CA VAL A 18 -1.71 4.89 -3.08
C VAL A 18 -1.21 5.84 -4.18
N PHE A 19 -0.01 6.40 -4.02
CA PHE A 19 0.55 7.35 -4.99
C PHE A 19 0.84 6.70 -6.35
N SER A 20 1.36 5.49 -6.32
CA SER A 20 1.65 4.70 -7.53
C SER A 20 0.35 4.24 -8.21
N LEU A 21 -0.70 3.90 -7.44
CA LEU A 21 -2.06 3.69 -7.95
C LEU A 21 -2.58 4.92 -8.70
N ILE A 22 -2.52 6.10 -8.08
CA ILE A 22 -2.96 7.37 -8.69
C ILE A 22 -2.19 7.64 -9.99
N LYS A 23 -0.88 7.37 -9.99
CA LYS A 23 -0.03 7.52 -11.17
C LYS A 23 -0.43 6.56 -12.30
N GLU A 24 -0.75 5.31 -11.96
CA GLU A 24 -1.19 4.30 -12.94
C GLU A 24 -2.59 4.63 -13.49
N PHE A 25 -3.50 5.17 -12.66
CA PHE A 25 -4.81 5.64 -13.10
C PHE A 25 -4.75 6.85 -14.04
N LYS A 26 -3.71 7.69 -13.90
CA LYS A 26 -3.47 8.85 -14.78
C LYS A 26 -2.87 8.46 -16.14
N LYS A 27 -2.37 7.24 -16.32
CA LYS A 27 -1.83 6.81 -17.61
C LYS A 27 -2.97 6.55 -18.61
N PRO A 28 -2.77 6.90 -19.90
CA PRO A 28 -3.77 6.66 -20.95
C PRO A 28 -3.98 5.16 -21.19
N GLU A 29 -2.91 4.35 -21.09
CA GLU A 29 -2.99 2.89 -21.09
C GLU A 29 -2.99 2.36 -19.65
N LYS A 30 -4.19 2.12 -19.12
CA LYS A 30 -4.36 1.58 -17.78
C LYS A 30 -3.94 0.10 -17.76
N LYS A 31 -2.86 -0.21 -17.07
CA LYS A 31 -2.49 -1.61 -16.81
C LYS A 31 -3.30 -2.15 -15.63
N ALA A 32 -4.45 -2.76 -15.94
CA ALA A 32 -5.33 -3.36 -14.94
C ALA A 32 -4.58 -4.30 -13.98
N LEU A 33 -3.66 -5.12 -14.50
CA LEU A 33 -2.80 -6.00 -13.69
C LEU A 33 -1.95 -5.23 -12.67
N TRP A 34 -1.40 -4.08 -13.05
CA TRP A 34 -0.56 -3.26 -12.17
C TRP A 34 -1.40 -2.65 -11.04
N ILE A 35 -2.60 -2.17 -11.36
CA ILE A 35 -3.57 -1.67 -10.38
C ILE A 35 -3.97 -2.77 -9.40
N THR A 36 -4.22 -4.00 -9.87
CA THR A 36 -4.58 -5.14 -9.01
C THR A 36 -3.45 -5.50 -8.04
N ILE A 37 -2.20 -5.51 -8.51
CA ILE A 37 -1.03 -5.79 -7.66
C ILE A 37 -0.90 -4.74 -6.55
N GLU A 38 -1.01 -3.47 -6.89
CA GLU A 38 -0.90 -2.35 -5.95
C GLU A 38 -2.05 -2.36 -4.93
N PHE A 39 -3.27 -2.74 -5.34
CA PHE A 39 -4.39 -2.99 -4.43
C PHE A 39 -4.13 -4.15 -3.47
N LEU A 40 -3.51 -5.23 -3.95
CA LEU A 40 -3.15 -6.38 -3.11
C LEU A 40 -2.11 -5.99 -2.06
N VAL A 41 -1.11 -5.18 -2.45
CA VAL A 41 -0.10 -4.62 -1.55
C VAL A 41 -0.75 -3.73 -0.49
N LEU A 42 -1.70 -2.86 -0.89
CA LEU A 42 -2.44 -2.01 0.04
C LEU A 42 -3.25 -2.83 1.05
N PHE A 43 -3.96 -3.86 0.58
CA PHE A 43 -4.76 -4.72 1.44
C PHE A 43 -3.89 -5.44 2.48
N TRP A 44 -2.75 -5.98 2.05
CA TRP A 44 -1.79 -6.61 2.97
C TRP A 44 -1.21 -5.59 3.96
N ALA A 45 -0.80 -4.42 3.51
CA ALA A 45 -0.26 -3.39 4.39
C ALA A 45 -1.27 -3.00 5.49
N ILE A 46 -2.53 -2.80 5.14
CA ILE A 46 -3.60 -2.49 6.10
C ILE A 46 -3.82 -3.64 7.08
N TRP A 47 -3.82 -4.89 6.61
CA TRP A 47 -3.95 -6.06 7.48
C TRP A 47 -2.83 -6.14 8.53
N VAL A 48 -1.58 -5.89 8.11
CA VAL A 48 -0.43 -5.91 9.02
C VAL A 48 -0.49 -4.75 10.01
N ILE A 49 -0.88 -3.55 9.58
CA ILE A 49 -1.07 -2.41 10.48
C ILE A 49 -2.16 -2.74 11.51
N ALA A 50 -3.30 -3.29 11.08
CA ALA A 50 -4.39 -3.67 11.97
C ALA A 50 -3.94 -4.70 13.01
N ASN A 51 -3.13 -5.70 12.61
CA ASN A 51 -2.60 -6.71 13.52
C ASN A 51 -1.54 -6.19 14.51
N ILE A 52 -0.86 -5.07 14.18
CA ILE A 52 0.09 -4.43 15.10
C ILE A 52 -0.64 -3.49 16.07
N VAL A 53 -1.76 -2.90 15.66
CA VAL A 53 -2.53 -1.92 16.45
C VAL A 53 -3.57 -2.56 17.38
N ILE A 54 -4.22 -3.63 16.94
CA ILE A 54 -5.24 -4.41 17.68
C ILE A 54 -4.56 -5.49 18.50
#